data_AF-A0A7Y6YQ74-F1
#
_entry.id   AF-A0A7Y6YQ74-F1
#
_cell.length_a   1.000
_cell.length_b   1.000
_cell.length_c   1.000
_cell.angle_alpha   90.00
_cell.angle_beta   90.00
_cell.angle_gamma   90.00
#
_symmetry.space_group_name_H-M   'P 1'
#
loop_
_entity.id
_entity.type
_entity.pdbx_description
1 polymer ?
#
loop_
_entity_poly.entity_id
_entity_poly.type
_entity_poly.pdbx_seq_one_letter_code
_entity_poly.pdbx_strand_id
1 'polypeptide(L)' 'LTLNGVTKSVVLDAKLNQAGEHPMAKKPWAGFDATTQILRTDYNLGQFAPFVSDEVNIKISVEAMKADG' A
#
# COMPACT_ATOMS: atom_id res chain seq x y z
N LEU A 1 -2.89 9.35 -2.10
CA LEU A 1 -3.00 8.46 -3.27
C LEU A 1 -3.33 9.31 -4.48
N THR A 2 -2.52 9.20 -5.53
CA THR A 2 -2.78 9.82 -6.82
C THR A 2 -3.05 8.73 -7.83
N LEU A 3 -4.23 8.75 -8.45
CA LEU A 3 -4.66 7.77 -9.44
C LEU A 3 -5.48 8.50 -10.51
N ASN A 4 -5.17 8.22 -11.78
CA ASN A 4 -5.87 8.83 -12.92
C ASN A 4 -5.96 10.38 -12.85
N GLY A 5 -4.86 11.03 -12.47
CA GLY A 5 -4.76 12.49 -12.34
C GLY A 5 -5.46 13.10 -11.11
N VAL A 6 -6.23 12.33 -10.36
CA VAL A 6 -6.89 12.78 -9.12
C VAL A 6 -6.02 12.43 -7.92
N THR A 7 -5.81 13.39 -7.01
CA THR A 7 -5.07 13.18 -5.76
C THR A 7 -6.02 13.29 -4.58
N LYS A 8 -6.03 12.27 -3.73
CA LYS A 8 -6.81 12.24 -2.48
C LYS A 8 -5.98 11.68 -1.33
N SER A 9 -6.24 12.16 -0.12
CA SER A 9 -5.68 11.57 1.10
C SER A 9 -6.32 10.22 1.36
N VAL A 10 -5.50 9.23 1.73
CA VAL A 10 -5.94 7.90 2.15
C VAL A 10 -5.16 7.51 3.40
N VAL A 11 -5.76 6.67 4.24
CA VAL A 11 -5.13 6.13 5.43
C VAL A 11 -4.77 4.68 5.16
N LEU A 12 -3.52 4.30 5.44
CA LEU A 12 -3.10 2.91 5.41
C LEU A 12 -3.12 2.36 6.83
N ASP A 13 -3.78 1.22 7.04
CA ASP A 13 -3.61 0.42 8.25
C ASP A 13 -2.37 -0.44 8.08
N ALA A 14 -1.28 -0.06 8.77
CA ALA A 14 0.03 -0.64 8.62
C ALA A 14 0.43 -1.48 9.83
N LYS A 15 1.04 -2.62 9.57
CA LYS A 15 1.55 -3.57 10.57
C LYS A 15 3.04 -3.80 10.33
N LEU A 16 3.85 -3.59 11.37
CA LEU A 16 5.21 -4.12 11.41
C LEU A 16 5.14 -5.63 11.62
N ASN A 17 5.64 -6.39 10.66
CA ASN A 17 5.66 -7.85 10.73
C ASN A 17 6.88 -8.35 11.50
N GLN A 18 8.06 -7.86 11.10
CA GLN A 18 9.33 -8.22 11.73
C GLN A 18 10.36 -7.11 11.51
N ALA A 19 11.25 -6.91 12.47
CA ALA A 19 12.46 -6.11 12.31
C ALA A 19 13.66 -6.88 12.89
N GLY A 20 14.78 -6.86 12.19
CA GLY A 20 15.98 -7.60 12.58
C GLY A 20 17.11 -7.52 11.57
N GLU A 21 18.21 -8.25 11.83
CA GLU A 21 19.30 -8.38 10.86
C GLU A 21 18.92 -9.37 9.76
N HIS A 22 19.04 -8.95 8.50
CA HIS A 22 18.82 -9.84 7.37
C HIS A 22 19.95 -10.89 7.28
N PRO A 23 19.65 -12.19 7.26
CA PRO A 23 20.65 -13.26 7.47
C PRO A 23 21.78 -13.28 6.44
N MET A 24 21.49 -12.90 5.19
CA MET A 24 22.47 -12.87 4.10
C MET A 24 23.10 -11.49 3.89
N ALA A 25 22.33 -10.42 4.13
CA ALA A 25 22.79 -9.06 3.86
C ALA A 25 23.55 -8.46 5.06
N LYS A 26 23.41 -9.07 6.25
CA LYS A 26 24.06 -8.63 7.50
C LYS A 26 23.79 -7.16 7.81
N LYS A 27 22.60 -6.67 7.42
CA LYS A 27 22.13 -5.30 7.60
C LYS A 27 20.77 -5.29 8.30
N PRO A 28 20.45 -4.24 9.07
CA PRO A 28 19.12 -4.07 9.64
C PRO A 28 18.05 -4.01 8.54
N TRP A 29 16.93 -4.65 8.82
CA TRP A 29 15.82 -4.83 7.91
C TRP A 29 14.49 -4.76 8.66
N ALA A 30 13.43 -4.30 8.00
CA ALA A 30 12.08 -4.32 8.53
C ALA A 30 11.06 -4.70 7.44
N GLY A 31 10.12 -5.58 7.79
CA GLY A 31 9.02 -6.00 6.93
C GLY A 31 7.69 -5.42 7.42
N PHE A 32 6.88 -4.91 6.51
CA PHE A 32 5.57 -4.32 6.80
C PHE A 32 4.51 -4.86 5.84
N ASP A 33 3.30 -5.05 6.37
CA ASP A 33 2.09 -5.12 5.56
C ASP A 33 1.26 -3.86 5.79
N ALA A 34 0.51 -3.43 4.77
CA ALA A 34 -0.47 -2.39 4.92
C ALA A 34 -1.71 -2.63 4.06
N THR A 35 -2.86 -2.17 4.54
CA THR A 35 -4.13 -2.26 3.81
C THR A 35 -4.87 -0.93 3.80
N THR A 36 -5.68 -0.72 2.76
CA THR A 36 -6.69 0.34 2.70
C THR A 36 -7.79 -0.08 1.74
N GLN A 37 -8.92 0.60 1.81
CA GLN A 37 -10.00 0.49 0.85
C GLN A 37 -10.23 1.83 0.18
N ILE A 38 -10.56 1.82 -1.11
CA ILE A 38 -10.93 3.01 -1.88
C ILE A 38 -12.15 2.73 -2.74
N LEU A 39 -12.80 3.80 -3.22
CA LEU A 39 -13.75 3.74 -4.32
C LEU A 39 -13.04 4.14 -5.62
N ARG A 40 -13.28 3.44 -6.72
CA ARG A 40 -12.70 3.80 -8.03
C ARG A 40 -13.38 5.03 -8.65
N THR A 41 -14.65 5.27 -8.32
CA THR A 41 -15.39 6.48 -8.72
C THR A 41 -14.76 7.76 -8.18
N ASP A 42 -14.13 7.71 -6.99
CA ASP A 42 -13.39 8.84 -6.42
C ASP A 42 -12.21 9.32 -7.27
N TYR A 43 -11.73 8.48 -8.19
CA TYR A 43 -10.59 8.74 -9.07
C TYR A 43 -10.97 8.75 -10.55
N ASN A 44 -12.24 9.06 -10.88
CA ASN A 44 -12.76 9.05 -12.26
C ASN A 44 -12.65 7.67 -12.96
N LEU A 45 -12.57 6.58 -12.21
CA LEU A 45 -12.49 5.21 -12.72
C LEU A 45 -13.81 4.44 -12.50
N GLY A 46 -14.95 5.14 -12.62
CA GLY A 46 -16.29 4.63 -12.32
C GLY A 46 -16.97 3.82 -13.43
N GLN A 47 -16.33 3.60 -14.59
CA GLN A 47 -16.96 2.90 -15.73
C GLN A 47 -17.53 1.53 -15.32
N PHE A 48 -18.80 1.26 -15.65
CA PHE A 48 -19.52 0.03 -15.27
C PHE A 48 -19.91 -0.11 -13.78
N ALA A 49 -19.74 0.92 -12.93
CA ALA A 49 -20.33 0.87 -11.58
C ALA A 49 -21.87 1.00 -11.66
N PRO A 50 -22.64 0.30 -10.81
CA PRO A 50 -22.22 -0.65 -9.77
C PRO A 50 -22.09 -2.11 -10.26
N PHE A 51 -22.30 -2.39 -11.55
CA PHE A 51 -22.22 -3.76 -12.10
C PHE A 51 -20.85 -4.41 -11.93
N VAL A 52 -19.78 -3.60 -11.96
CA VAL A 52 -18.46 -3.94 -11.41
C VAL A 52 -18.29 -3.18 -10.09
N SER A 53 -17.86 -3.86 -9.03
CA SER A 53 -17.67 -3.26 -7.70
C SER A 53 -16.90 -1.95 -7.79
N ASP A 54 -17.39 -0.92 -7.09
CA ASP A 54 -16.70 0.36 -6.94
C ASP A 54 -15.60 0.28 -5.87
N GLU A 55 -15.82 -0.55 -4.86
CA GLU A 55 -14.90 -0.78 -3.77
C GLU A 55 -13.71 -1.64 -4.21
N VAL A 56 -12.50 -1.16 -3.92
CA VAL A 56 -11.24 -1.85 -4.18
C VAL A 56 -10.42 -1.91 -2.89
N ASN A 57 -10.01 -3.12 -2.53
CA ASN A 57 -9.11 -3.37 -1.41
C ASN A 57 -7.66 -3.38 -1.91
N ILE A 58 -6.82 -2.52 -1.34
CA ILE A 58 -5.39 -2.42 -1.64
C ILE A 58 -4.63 -3.15 -0.52
N LYS A 59 -3.71 -4.02 -0.93
CA LYS A 59 -2.79 -4.73 -0.02
C LYS A 59 -1.36 -4.44 -0.45
N ILE A 60 -0.54 -4.04 0.50
CA ILE A 60 0.87 -3.72 0.31
C ILE A 60 1.66 -4.65 1.22
N SER A 61 2.71 -5.27 0.69
CA SER A 61 3.69 -6.02 1.47
C SER A 61 5.07 -5.58 1.02
N VAL A 62 5.89 -5.11 1.97
CA VAL A 62 7.19 -4.53 1.68
C VAL A 62 8.23 -4.97 2.70
N GLU A 63 9.46 -5.04 2.21
CA GLU A 63 10.66 -5.35 2.96
C GLU A 63 11.67 -4.23 2.70
N ALA A 64 12.16 -3.60 3.78
CA ALA A 64 12.99 -2.43 3.72
C ALA A 64 14.34 -2.68 4.41
N MET A 65 15.42 -2.60 3.63
CA MET A 65 16.78 -2.53 4.15
C MET A 65 17.06 -1.13 4.70
N LYS A 66 17.86 -1.04 5.77
CA LYS A 66 18.41 0.25 6.23
C LYS A 66 19.21 0.93 5.10
N ALA A 67 18.87 2.19 4.81
CA ALA A 67 19.62 3.01 3.87
C ALA A 67 20.96 3.45 4.47
N ASP A 68 22.00 3.43 3.65
CA ASP A 68 23.31 4.01 3.97
C ASP A 68 23.20 5.50 3.57
N GLY A 69 22.86 6.34 4.55
CA GLY A 69 22.73 7.80 4.34
C GLY A 69 24.06 8.49 4.05
#